data_AF-A0A9N9JS42-F1
#
_entry.id   AF-A0A9N9JS42-F1
#
_cell.length_a   1.000
_cell.length_b   1.000
_cell.length_c   1.000
_cell.angle_alpha   90.00
_cell.angle_beta   90.00
_cell.angle_gamma   90.00
#
_symmetry.space_group_name_H-M   'P 1'
#
loop_
_entity.id
_entity.type
_entity.pdbx_description
1 polymer ?
#
loop_
_entity_poly.entity_id
_entity_poly.type
_entity_poly.pdbx_seq_one_letter_code
_entity_poly.pdbx_strand_id
1 'polypeptide(L)' 'TMKFTKPGLSEHDLYAKIDFECRIRGAQFLAYVPVVAGGINALTMHY' A
#
# COMPACT_ATOMS: atom_id res chain seq x y z
N THR A 1 2.84 -7.89 1.62
CA THR A 1 2.13 -8.98 0.90
C THR A 1 0.66 -8.99 1.26
N MET A 2 -0.21 -9.45 0.34
CA MET A 2 -1.68 -9.50 0.54
C MET A 2 -2.11 -10.20 1.85
N LYS A 3 -1.27 -11.09 2.40
CA LYS A 3 -1.50 -11.76 3.70
C LYS A 3 -1.69 -10.80 4.89
N PHE A 4 -1.21 -9.56 4.79
CA PHE A 4 -1.35 -8.57 5.87
C PHE A 4 -2.71 -7.86 5.87
N THR A 5 -3.50 -7.95 4.79
CA THR A 5 -4.78 -7.26 4.70
C THR A 5 -5.82 -7.91 5.61
N LYS A 6 -6.54 -7.10 6.39
CA LYS A 6 -7.68 -7.51 7.22
C LYS A 6 -8.65 -6.34 7.40
N PRO A 7 -9.95 -6.59 7.65
CA PRO A 7 -10.90 -5.53 7.98
C PRO A 7 -10.43 -4.67 9.16
N GLY A 8 -10.69 -3.36 9.08
CA GLY A 8 -10.31 -2.40 10.12
C GLY A 8 -8.89 -1.84 10.02
N LEU A 9 -8.06 -2.32 9.08
CA LEU A 9 -6.83 -1.62 8.71
C LEU A 9 -7.14 -0.41 7.83
N SER A 10 -6.36 0.65 8.01
CA SER A 10 -6.39 1.80 7.12
C SER A 10 -5.59 1.53 5.84
N GLU A 11 -5.89 2.29 4.78
CA GLU A 11 -5.11 2.27 3.54
C GLU A 11 -3.63 2.65 3.81
N HIS A 12 -3.38 3.54 4.78
CA HIS A 12 -2.05 3.96 5.22
C HIS A 12 -1.23 2.81 5.83
N ASP A 13 -1.88 1.90 6.57
CA ASP A 13 -1.20 0.73 7.14
C ASP A 13 -0.67 -0.19 6.04
N LEU A 14 -1.45 -0.35 4.96
CA LEU A 14 -1.05 -1.16 3.81
C LEU A 14 0.04 -0.47 2.99
N TYR A 15 -0.05 0.86 2.80
CA TYR A 15 1.02 1.67 2.21
C TYR A 15 2.34 1.46 2.96
N ALA A 16 2.33 1.64 4.28
CA ALA A 16 3.51 1.52 5.12
C ALA A 16 4.09 0.10 5.07
N LYS A 17 3.22 -0.92 5.01
CA LYS A 17 3.64 -2.31 4.88
C LYS A 17 4.38 -2.58 3.56
N ILE A 18 3.90 -2.03 2.44
CA ILE A 18 4.55 -2.18 1.13
C ILE A 18 5.88 -1.45 1.11
N ASP A 19 5.92 -0.18 1.53
CA ASP A 19 7.16 0.61 1.58
C ASP A 19 8.22 -0.08 2.45
N PHE A 20 7.84 -0.55 3.64
CA PHE A 20 8.72 -1.31 4.53
C PHE A 20 9.26 -2.58 3.86
N GLU A 21 8.40 -3.41 3.25
CA GLU A 21 8.83 -4.66 2.60
C GLU A 21 9.80 -4.42 1.43
N CYS A 22 9.62 -3.34 0.67
CA CYS A 22 10.54 -2.94 -0.40
C CYS A 22 11.89 -2.49 0.19
N ARG A 23 11.88 -1.64 1.22
CA ARG A 23 13.10 -1.12 1.85
C ARG A 23 13.95 -2.21 2.49
N ILE A 24 13.35 -3.15 3.23
CA ILE A 24 14.12 -4.26 3.84
C ILE A 24 14.73 -5.20 2.79
N ARG A 25 14.25 -5.15 1.54
CA ARG A 25 14.81 -5.90 0.40
C ARG A 25 15.85 -5.11 -0.39
N GLY A 26 16.26 -3.94 0.11
CA GLY A 26 17.31 -3.11 -0.47
C GLY A 26 16.84 -2.01 -1.41
N ALA A 27 15.53 -1.79 -1.55
CA ALA A 27 15.03 -0.65 -2.32
C ALA A 27 15.24 0.67 -1.55
N GLN A 28 15.72 1.71 -2.22
CA GLN A 28 15.86 3.04 -1.62
C GLN A 28 14.51 3.78 -1.55
N PHE A 29 13.66 3.57 -2.56
CA PHE A 29 12.34 4.19 -2.70
C PHE A 29 11.45 3.38 -3.66
N LEU A 30 10.15 3.67 -3.66
CA LEU A 30 9.16 3.08 -4.55
C LEU A 30 9.15 3.82 -5.89
N ALA A 31 8.91 3.10 -7.00
CA ALA A 31 8.96 3.68 -8.34
C ALA A 31 7.92 4.78 -8.59
N TYR A 32 6.79 4.73 -7.88
CA TYR A 32 5.70 5.70 -7.89
C TYR A 32 4.95 5.59 -6.56
N VAL A 33 4.04 6.55 -6.29
CA VAL A 33 3.18 6.54 -5.11
C VAL A 33 2.23 5.34 -5.19
N PRO A 34 2.26 4.38 -4.24
CA PRO A 34 1.31 3.27 -4.22
C PRO A 34 -0.13 3.75 -4.13
N VAL A 35 -0.95 3.27 -5.05
CA VAL A 35 -2.40 3.41 -4.97
C VAL A 35 -2.92 2.30 -4.07
N VAL A 36 -3.45 2.68 -2.91
CA VAL A 36 -4.10 1.76 -1.96
C VAL A 36 -5.54 2.24 -1.77
N ALA A 37 -6.45 1.68 -2.57
CA ALA A 37 -7.83 2.16 -2.63
C ALA A 37 -8.81 1.07 -2.18
N GLY A 38 -9.52 1.31 -1.09
CA GLY A 38 -10.58 0.44 -0.55
C GLY A 38 -11.98 0.98 -0.86
N GLY A 39 -12.93 0.08 -1.14
CA GLY A 39 -14.34 0.46 -1.32
C GLY A 39 -14.54 1.45 -2.47
N ILE A 40 -15.22 2.57 -2.21
CA ILE A 40 -15.54 3.58 -3.23
C ILE A 40 -14.30 4.26 -3.82
N ASN A 41 -13.21 4.33 -3.04
CA ASN A 41 -11.95 4.94 -3.49
C ASN A 41 -11.35 4.18 -4.68
N ALA A 42 -11.63 2.88 -4.81
CA ALA A 42 -11.14 2.04 -5.90
C ALA A 42 -11.73 2.42 -7.28
N LEU A 43 -12.73 3.30 -7.32
CA LEU A 43 -13.29 3.86 -8.56
C LEU A 43 -12.49 5.06 -9.08
N THR A 44 -11.50 5.55 -8.33
CA THR A 44 -10.67 6.70 -8.69
C THR A 44 -9.31 6.23 -9.19
N MET A 45 -8.96 6.65 -10.41
CA MET A 45 -7.63 6.44 -10.97
C MET A 45 -6.61 7.31 -10.25
N HIS A 46 -5.45 6.74 -9.90
CA HIS A 46 -4.42 7.41 -9.09
C HIS A 46 -4.96 7.99 -7.78
N TYR A 47 -5.84 7.24 -7.09
CA TYR A 47 -6.28 7.51 -5.72
C TYR A 47 -5.10 7.61 -4.75
#